data_AF-A0A7Y7CGQ8-F1
#
_entry.id   AF-A0A7Y7CGQ8-F1
#
_cell.length_a   1.000
_cell.length_b   1.000
_cell.length_c   1.000
_cell.angle_alpha   90.00
_cell.angle_beta   90.00
_cell.angle_gamma   90.00
#
_symmetry.space_group_name_H-M   'P 1'
#
loop_
_entity.id
_entity.type
_entity.pdbx_description
1 polymer ?
#
loop_
_entity_poly.entity_id
_entity_poly.type
_entity_poly.pdbx_seq_one_letter_code
_entity_poly.pdbx_strand_id
1 'polypeptide(L)'
;MNAKTYSRKLRNDYLSKVVNQLIDIRLSKGVTLEELNYRLGVSDYLVAKWESGHKSPSTFMLYCWAKALSAEIVIVANDNQPFLN
;
A
#
# COMPACT_ATOMS: atom_id res chain seq x y z
N MET A 1 -4.63 19.93 4.00
CA MET A 1 -5.34 18.83 3.32
C MET A 1 -5.89 17.91 4.39
N ASN A 2 -7.22 17.83 4.54
CA ASN A 2 -7.84 17.02 5.60
C ASN A 2 -7.45 15.56 5.40
N ALA A 3 -6.77 14.97 6.39
CA ALA A 3 -6.54 13.54 6.45
C ALA A 3 -7.92 12.86 6.41
N LYS A 4 -8.30 12.28 5.27
CA LYS A 4 -9.47 11.41 5.21
C LYS A 4 -9.25 10.34 6.27
N THR A 5 -10.04 10.36 7.35
CA THR A 5 -9.98 9.35 8.40
C THR A 5 -10.23 8.00 7.74
N TYR A 6 -9.17 7.20 7.63
CA TYR A 6 -9.29 5.86 7.08
C TYR A 6 -10.01 5.00 8.11
N SER A 7 -11.26 4.64 7.83
CA SER A 7 -12.17 4.04 8.82
C SER A 7 -11.88 2.57 9.13
N ARG A 8 -11.04 1.89 8.33
CA ARG A 8 -10.69 0.48 8.58
C ARG A 8 -9.49 0.36 9.50
N LYS A 9 -9.46 -0.74 10.25
CA LYS A 9 -8.27 -1.17 11.00
C LYS A 9 -7.08 -1.26 10.04
N LEU A 10 -6.00 -0.56 10.37
CA LEU A 10 -4.73 -0.64 9.68
C LEU A 10 -3.90 -1.82 10.20
N ARG A 11 -3.10 -2.39 9.31
CA ARG A 11 -2.05 -3.36 9.63
C ARG A 11 -1.04 -2.75 10.63
N ASN A 12 -0.58 -3.56 11.59
CA ASN A 12 0.36 -3.17 12.65
C ASN A 12 1.57 -4.12 12.79
N ASP A 13 1.90 -4.89 11.76
CA ASP A 13 3.03 -5.82 11.71
C ASP A 13 4.26 -5.19 10.98
N TYR A 14 5.28 -6.01 10.66
CA TYR A 14 6.48 -5.55 9.93
C TYR A 14 6.17 -4.86 8.59
N LEU A 15 5.12 -5.27 7.88
CA LEU A 15 4.72 -4.66 6.60
C LEU A 15 3.94 -3.36 6.76
N SER A 16 3.59 -2.95 7.99
CA SER A 16 2.81 -1.72 8.24
C SER A 16 3.42 -0.49 7.59
N LYS A 17 4.76 -0.31 7.65
CA LYS A 17 5.44 0.85 7.05
C LYS A 17 5.18 0.99 5.56
N VAL A 18 5.40 -0.08 4.78
CA VAL A 18 5.23 -0.04 3.32
C VAL A 18 3.75 -0.03 2.93
N VAL A 19 2.92 -0.79 3.63
CA VAL A 19 1.48 -0.87 3.33
C VAL A 19 0.78 0.45 3.63
N ASN A 20 1.10 1.11 4.75
CA ASN A 20 0.48 2.38 5.09
C ASN A 20 0.87 3.49 4.11
N GLN A 21 2.12 3.52 3.63
CA GLN A 21 2.52 4.43 2.54
C GLN A 21 1.69 4.20 1.26
N LEU A 22 1.47 2.94 0.88
CA LEU A 22 0.63 2.61 -0.28
C LEU A 22 -0.85 3.01 -0.06
N ILE A 23 -1.36 2.88 1.17
CA ILE A 23 -2.70 3.36 1.55
C ILE A 23 -2.79 4.88 1.41
N ASP A 24 -1.82 5.61 1.94
CA ASP A 24 -1.77 7.07 1.88
C ASP A 24 -1.73 7.56 0.42
N ILE A 25 -0.90 6.94 -0.41
CA ILE A 25 -0.85 7.23 -1.85
C ILE A 25 -2.20 6.94 -2.50
N ARG A 26 -2.81 5.77 -2.24
CA ARG A 26 -4.14 5.42 -2.77
C ARG A 26 -5.19 6.46 -2.40
N LEU A 27 -5.25 6.84 -1.12
CA LEU A 27 -6.22 7.81 -0.61
C LEU A 27 -6.00 9.21 -1.19
N SER A 28 -4.74 9.65 -1.30
CA SER A 28 -4.38 10.95 -1.90
C SER A 28 -4.78 11.03 -3.38
N LYS A 29 -4.73 9.90 -4.09
CA LYS A 29 -5.16 9.78 -5.50
C LYS A 29 -6.66 9.52 -5.66
N GLY A 30 -7.42 9.42 -4.57
CA GLY A 30 -8.85 9.13 -4.62
C GLY A 30 -9.21 7.74 -5.15
N VAL A 31 -8.25 6.82 -5.23
CA VAL A 31 -8.46 5.47 -5.76
C VAL A 31 -9.24 4.63 -4.74
N THR A 32 -10.36 4.04 -5.15
CA THR A 32 -11.16 3.16 -4.28
C THR A 32 -10.49 1.78 -4.15
N LEU A 33 -10.94 0.97 -3.19
CA LEU A 33 -10.46 -0.41 -3.09
C LEU A 33 -10.86 -1.24 -4.31
N GLU A 34 -12.11 -1.10 -4.74
CA GLU A 34 -12.65 -1.78 -5.93
C GLU A 34 -11.80 -1.47 -7.17
N GLU A 35 -11.56 -0.19 -7.43
CA GLU A 35 -10.71 0.26 -8.53
C GLU A 35 -9.30 -0.33 -8.44
N LEU A 36 -8.71 -0.37 -7.24
CA LEU A 36 -7.39 -0.94 -7.07
C LEU A 36 -7.36 -2.47 -7.23
N ASN A 37 -8.35 -3.20 -6.72
CA ASN A 37 -8.45 -4.64 -6.94
C ASN A 37 -8.56 -4.94 -8.44
N TYR A 38 -9.36 -4.16 -9.17
CA TYR A 38 -9.50 -4.26 -10.62
C TYR A 38 -8.16 -4.03 -11.34
N ARG A 39 -7.45 -2.94 -11.02
CA ARG A 39 -6.12 -2.65 -11.59
C ARG A 39 -5.08 -3.75 -11.34
N LEU A 40 -5.22 -4.45 -10.22
CA LEU A 40 -4.32 -5.54 -9.83
C LEU A 40 -4.76 -6.90 -10.36
N GLY A 41 -5.95 -7.02 -10.94
CA GLY A 41 -6.50 -8.30 -11.39
C GLY A 41 -6.70 -9.29 -10.24
N VAL A 42 -7.09 -8.81 -9.06
CA VAL A 42 -7.33 -9.62 -7.86
C VAL A 42 -8.79 -9.56 -7.42
N SER A 43 -9.19 -10.44 -6.50
CA SER A 43 -10.56 -10.44 -5.98
C SER A 43 -10.89 -9.16 -5.20
N ASP A 44 -12.16 -8.75 -5.23
CA ASP A 44 -12.69 -7.47 -4.72
C ASP A 44 -12.41 -7.15 -3.24
N TYR A 45 -11.90 -8.12 -2.48
CA TYR A 45 -11.61 -7.97 -1.06
C TYR A 45 -10.13 -8.23 -0.70
N LEU A 46 -9.28 -8.54 -1.68
CA LEU A 46 -7.91 -8.95 -1.39
C LEU A 46 -7.08 -7.78 -0.87
N VAL A 47 -7.16 -6.60 -1.51
CA VAL A 47 -6.45 -5.40 -1.03
C VAL A 47 -6.95 -4.99 0.36
N ALA A 48 -8.25 -5.09 0.66
CA ALA A 48 -8.77 -4.79 1.99
C ALA A 48 -8.12 -5.67 3.09
N LYS A 49 -7.89 -6.95 2.80
CA LYS A 49 -7.18 -7.89 3.69
C LYS A 49 -5.71 -7.53 3.83
N TRP A 50 -5.09 -6.98 2.79
CA TRP A 50 -3.73 -6.46 2.87
C TRP A 50 -3.66 -5.21 3.74
N GLU A 51 -4.51 -4.21 3.50
CA GLU A 51 -4.54 -2.95 4.28
C GLU A 51 -4.75 -3.18 5.78
N SER A 52 -5.52 -4.22 6.13
CA SER A 52 -5.88 -4.54 7.52
C SER A 52 -5.03 -5.61 8.21
N GLY A 53 -4.07 -6.21 7.51
CA GLY A 53 -3.20 -7.24 8.09
C GLY A 53 -3.74 -8.67 8.06
N HIS A 54 -4.99 -8.90 7.65
CA HIS A 54 -5.60 -10.24 7.59
C HIS A 54 -4.91 -11.19 6.59
N LYS A 55 -4.26 -10.65 5.56
CA LYS A 55 -3.45 -11.43 4.63
C LYS A 55 -2.25 -10.61 4.17
N SER A 56 -1.10 -11.24 4.01
CA SER A 56 0.08 -10.57 3.45
C SER A 56 0.08 -10.63 1.92
N PRO A 57 0.38 -9.52 1.22
CA PRO A 57 0.72 -9.59 -0.19
C PRO A 57 2.05 -10.34 -0.37
N SER A 58 2.24 -10.98 -1.52
CA SER A 58 3.58 -11.38 -1.94
C SER A 58 4.40 -10.16 -2.32
N THR A 59 5.72 -10.27 -2.37
CA THR A 59 6.60 -9.19 -2.81
C THR A 59 6.25 -8.72 -4.23
N PHE A 60 5.93 -9.64 -5.14
CA PHE A 60 5.44 -9.31 -6.49
C PHE A 60 4.18 -8.41 -6.43
N MET A 61 3.22 -8.75 -5.57
CA MET A 61 1.99 -7.96 -5.43
C MET A 61 2.25 -6.58 -4.81
N LEU A 62 3.24 -6.42 -3.93
CA LEU A 62 3.65 -5.09 -3.45
C LEU A 62 4.16 -4.22 -4.60
N TYR A 63 5.01 -4.77 -5.49
CA TYR A 63 5.47 -4.05 -6.67
C TYR A 63 4.33 -3.70 -7.63
N CYS A 64 3.41 -4.65 -7.90
CA CYS A 64 2.23 -4.38 -8.72
C CYS A 64 1.35 -3.28 -8.11
N TRP A 65 1.18 -3.27 -6.79
CA TRP A 65 0.41 -2.24 -6.08
C TRP A 65 1.04 -0.86 -6.24
N ALA A 66 2.34 -0.72 -5.98
CA ALA A 66 3.05 0.54 -6.21
C ALA A 66 2.89 1.03 -7.67
N LYS A 67 3.09 0.13 -8.64
CA LYS A 67 2.91 0.43 -10.06
C LYS A 67 1.48 0.87 -10.40
N ALA A 68 0.45 0.19 -9.88
CA ALA A 68 -0.97 0.52 -10.11
C ALA A 68 -1.35 1.90 -9.54
N LEU A 69 -0.58 2.38 -8.57
CA LEU A 69 -0.69 3.71 -7.98
C LEU A 69 0.30 4.72 -8.59
N SER A 70 1.02 4.38 -9.67
CA SER A 70 2.09 5.20 -10.25
C SER A 70 3.07 5.71 -9.18
N ALA A 71 3.56 4.77 -8.37
CA ALA A 71 4.54 4.97 -7.32
C ALA A 71 5.69 3.98 -7.48
N GLU A 72 6.81 4.27 -6.81
CA GLU A 72 8.01 3.43 -6.79
C GLU A 72 8.29 2.97 -5.35
N ILE A 73 8.79 1.73 -5.21
CA ILE A 73 9.27 1.23 -3.92
C ILE A 73 10.75 1.55 -3.80
N VAL A 74 11.11 2.31 -2.78
CA VAL A 74 12.51 2.62 -2.44
C VAL A 74 13.00 1.76 -1.28
N ILE A 75 14.25 1.33 -1.34
CA ILE A 75 14.93 0.65 -0.23
C ILE A 75 15.69 1.70 0.57
N VAL A 76 15.42 1.75 1.87
CA VAL A 76 16.07 2.66 2.81
C VAL A 76 16.77 1.82 3.87
N ALA A 77 18.04 2.10 4.14
CA ALA A 77 18.77 1.45 5.22
C ALA A 77 18.11 1.79 6.57
N ASN A 78 18.24 0.92 7.57
CA ASN A 78 17.58 1.10 8.88
C ASN A 78 18.14 2.28 9.69
N ASP A 79 19.26 2.86 9.26
CA ASP A 79 19.82 4.13 9.73
C ASP A 79 19.20 5.35 9.01
N ASN A 80 18.18 5.13 8.16
CA ASN A 80 17.48 6.09 7.33
C ASN A 80 18.36 6.84 6.32
N GLN A 81 19.53 6.31 5.94
CA GLN A 81 20.32 6.85 4.84
C GLN A 81 19.78 6.25 3.52
N PRO A 82 19.10 7.03 2.66
CA PRO A 82 18.85 6.56 1.30
C PRO A 82 20.20 6.36 0.58
N PHE A 83 20.31 5.33 -0.26
CA PHE A 83 21.45 5.21 -1.16
C PHE A 83 21.46 6.46 -2.06
N LEU A 84 22.40 7.38 -1.79
CA LEU A 84 22.62 8.55 -2.62
C LEU A 84 23.19 8.06 -3.95
N ASN A 85 22.50 8.37 -5.05
CA ASN A 85 23.09 8.33 -6.39
C ASN A 85 23.93 9.59 -6.60
#